data_AF-A0A962FPZ4-F1
#
_entry.id   AF-A0A962FPZ4-F1
#
_cell.length_a   1.000
_cell.length_b   1.000
_cell.length_c   1.000
_cell.angle_alpha   90.00
_cell.angle_beta   90.00
_cell.angle_gamma   90.00
#
_symmetry.space_group_name_H-M   'P 1'
#
loop_
_entity.id
_entity.type
_entity.pdbx_description
1 polymer ?
#
loop_
_entity_poly.entity_id
_entity_poly.type
_entity_poly.pdbx_seq_one_letter_code
_entity_poly.pdbx_strand_id
1 'polypeptide(L)'
;MGDRTDPEGLRLPIKLDSTSNGEFEPVPLDRVHHVANRSALEQADRLARRARQDRRSFLTSACGAASTLLCFNETFAAAGKRGGYYAVGADAAEDAARAESEVAGSEFIFDVQGHFVNPTGAWTRELPEGARPLSFTQTQGCAAAALPGNLDHLQCLGPDAFIQDIFLDSDTDLTVLSFVPSTRAGQPLTIEEAAATAAVVERLQGTHRLYLHGRVNPNQAGDVEDMERLASTFSIAAWKTYTQWGPDGKGFFLDDDVGLRMIEEARRLKVRNVAIHKGLPFGPQSYEHSTCHEIGRVAKRFRDVNFLIYHAGFVTGKPEGPYDSARIDGIDALITSVRAANLGPQHNVFAELGSTWRFLMRDPDSAAHALGKLLVHLGEDNILWGTDS
;
A
#
# COMPACT_ATOMS: atom_id res chain seq x y z
N MET A 1 4.61 -1.27 -21.12
CA MET A 1 4.51 -2.71 -20.80
C MET A 1 5.05 -3.54 -21.98
N GLY A 2 6.31 -4.00 -21.91
CA GLY A 2 7.01 -4.68 -23.02
C GLY A 2 6.85 -6.21 -23.02
N ASP A 3 7.50 -6.90 -23.97
CA ASP A 3 7.51 -8.37 -24.15
C ASP A 3 7.87 -9.17 -22.87
N ARG A 4 8.52 -8.54 -21.88
CA ARG A 4 8.86 -9.14 -20.58
C ARG A 4 7.65 -9.40 -19.66
N THR A 5 6.59 -8.61 -19.77
CA THR A 5 5.54 -8.54 -18.73
C THR A 5 4.31 -9.41 -18.98
N ASP A 6 4.05 -9.88 -20.20
CA ASP A 6 2.95 -10.81 -20.52
C ASP A 6 3.29 -11.71 -21.73
N PRO A 7 4.14 -12.73 -21.54
CA PRO A 7 4.59 -13.59 -22.62
C PRO A 7 3.44 -14.35 -23.29
N GLU A 8 2.35 -14.62 -22.55
CA GLU A 8 1.20 -15.41 -23.04
C GLU A 8 0.02 -14.55 -23.52
N GLY A 9 0.04 -13.23 -23.28
CA GLY A 9 -1.09 -12.35 -23.64
C GLY A 9 -2.32 -12.58 -22.77
N LEU A 10 -2.15 -13.12 -21.56
CA LEU A 10 -3.23 -13.53 -20.66
C LEU A 10 -3.41 -12.58 -19.47
N ARG A 11 -2.58 -11.53 -19.37
CA ARG A 11 -2.63 -10.60 -18.26
C ARG A 11 -3.44 -9.38 -18.64
N LEU A 12 -4.44 -9.09 -17.83
CA LEU A 12 -5.13 -7.81 -17.90
C LEU A 12 -4.17 -6.71 -17.42
N PRO A 13 -4.22 -5.51 -18.05
CA PRO A 13 -3.45 -4.35 -17.59
C PRO A 13 -3.84 -3.94 -16.16
N ILE A 14 -5.11 -4.16 -15.78
CA ILE A 14 -5.64 -3.90 -14.44
C ILE A 14 -6.22 -5.20 -13.89
N LYS A 15 -5.74 -5.63 -12.72
CA LYS A 15 -5.97 -6.97 -12.20
C LYS A 15 -6.92 -6.95 -11.02
N LEU A 16 -7.91 -7.84 -11.05
CA LEU A 16 -8.61 -8.29 -9.85
C LEU A 16 -8.03 -9.65 -9.46
N ASP A 17 -7.12 -9.68 -8.50
CA ASP A 17 -6.53 -10.93 -8.00
C ASP A 17 -6.50 -11.01 -6.46
N SER A 18 -5.83 -12.05 -5.93
CA SER A 18 -5.63 -12.30 -4.51
C SER A 18 -4.20 -11.95 -4.05
N THR A 19 -3.50 -11.05 -4.74
CA THR A 19 -2.14 -10.63 -4.35
C THR A 19 -2.10 -10.14 -2.90
N SER A 20 -1.04 -10.52 -2.20
CA SER A 20 -0.69 -10.04 -0.86
C SER A 20 0.73 -9.49 -0.89
N ASN A 21 0.98 -8.47 -0.08
CA ASN A 21 2.30 -7.91 0.18
C ASN A 21 2.97 -8.51 1.44
N GLY A 22 2.31 -9.46 2.10
CA GLY A 22 2.83 -10.17 3.27
C GLY A 22 2.32 -9.68 4.62
N GLU A 23 1.60 -8.56 4.65
CA GLU A 23 0.97 -8.07 5.88
C GLU A 23 -0.35 -8.79 6.18
N PHE A 24 -0.95 -9.48 5.21
CA PHE A 24 -2.22 -10.19 5.35
C PHE A 24 -2.26 -11.45 4.50
N GLU A 25 -3.13 -12.40 4.86
CA GLU A 25 -3.36 -13.58 4.03
C GLU A 25 -4.10 -13.20 2.72
N PRO A 26 -3.68 -13.76 1.56
CA PRO A 26 -4.39 -13.62 0.29
C PRO A 26 -5.90 -13.83 0.41
N VAL A 27 -6.69 -12.78 0.14
CA VAL A 27 -8.16 -12.88 0.18
C VAL A 27 -8.67 -13.43 -1.16
N PRO A 28 -9.41 -14.56 -1.16
CA PRO A 28 -9.96 -15.16 -2.37
C PRO A 28 -10.87 -14.22 -3.15
N LEU A 29 -10.95 -14.45 -4.46
CA LEU A 29 -11.86 -13.73 -5.32
C LEU A 29 -13.27 -14.31 -5.26
N ASP A 30 -14.27 -13.44 -5.07
CA ASP A 30 -15.66 -13.79 -5.34
C ASP A 30 -15.91 -14.13 -6.82
N ARG A 31 -17.01 -14.86 -7.06
CA ARG A 31 -17.46 -15.26 -8.40
C ARG A 31 -17.51 -14.08 -9.39
N VAL A 32 -17.95 -12.91 -8.93
CA VAL A 32 -18.06 -11.71 -9.79
C VAL A 32 -16.71 -11.27 -10.34
N HIS A 33 -15.62 -11.37 -9.58
CA HIS A 33 -14.28 -10.99 -10.05
C HIS A 33 -13.75 -11.96 -11.11
N HIS A 34 -14.03 -13.25 -10.96
CA HIS A 34 -13.69 -14.25 -11.97
C HIS A 34 -14.48 -14.06 -13.28
N VAL A 35 -15.74 -13.62 -13.18
CA VAL A 35 -16.53 -13.23 -14.36
C VAL A 35 -15.92 -11.98 -15.00
N ALA A 36 -15.63 -10.94 -14.20
CA ALA A 36 -15.07 -9.68 -14.67
C ALA A 36 -13.74 -9.87 -15.41
N ASN A 37 -12.81 -10.63 -14.84
CA ASN A 37 -11.52 -10.93 -15.49
C ASN A 37 -11.70 -11.68 -16.81
N ARG A 38 -12.58 -12.69 -16.85
CA ARG A 38 -12.85 -13.47 -18.07
C ARG A 38 -13.48 -12.61 -19.15
N SER A 39 -14.48 -11.82 -18.79
CA SER A 39 -15.18 -10.93 -19.71
C SER A 39 -14.25 -9.85 -20.25
N ALA A 40 -13.35 -9.30 -19.43
CA ALA A 40 -12.34 -8.32 -19.88
C ALA A 40 -11.37 -8.94 -20.89
N LEU A 41 -10.93 -10.18 -20.63
CA LEU A 41 -10.06 -10.93 -21.53
C LEU A 41 -10.75 -11.24 -22.88
N GLU A 42 -12.01 -11.68 -22.86
CA GLU A 42 -12.82 -11.93 -24.06
C GLU A 42 -13.09 -10.65 -24.86
N GLN A 43 -13.32 -9.53 -24.17
CA GLN A 43 -13.53 -8.23 -24.82
C GLN A 43 -12.24 -7.74 -25.48
N ALA A 44 -11.08 -7.89 -24.81
CA ALA A 44 -9.79 -7.57 -25.37
C ALA A 44 -9.51 -8.36 -26.67
N ASP A 45 -9.85 -9.66 -26.71
CA ASP A 45 -9.71 -10.47 -27.94
C ASP A 45 -10.56 -9.93 -29.10
N ARG A 46 -11.78 -9.47 -28.82
CA ARG A 46 -12.67 -8.92 -29.86
C ARG A 46 -12.17 -7.57 -30.36
N LEU A 47 -11.78 -6.69 -29.45
CA LEU A 47 -11.34 -5.33 -29.79
C LEU A 47 -9.98 -5.33 -30.48
N ALA A 48 -9.03 -6.17 -30.05
CA ALA A 48 -7.75 -6.35 -30.74
C ALA A 48 -7.95 -6.73 -32.21
N ARG A 49 -8.85 -7.69 -32.51
CA ARG A 49 -9.19 -8.07 -33.89
C ARG A 49 -9.78 -6.92 -34.70
N ARG A 50 -10.67 -6.12 -34.08
CA ARG A 50 -11.27 -4.95 -34.75
C ARG A 50 -10.23 -3.86 -35.02
N ALA A 51 -9.31 -3.63 -34.09
CA ALA A 51 -8.20 -2.70 -34.22
C ALA A 51 -7.08 -3.21 -35.15
N ARG A 52 -7.16 -4.46 -35.63
CA ARG A 52 -6.11 -5.14 -36.41
C ARG A 52 -4.76 -5.17 -35.68
N GLN A 53 -4.81 -5.36 -34.37
CA GLN A 53 -3.66 -5.55 -33.50
C GLN A 53 -3.65 -6.98 -32.96
N ASP A 54 -2.47 -7.49 -32.60
CA ASP A 54 -2.43 -8.67 -31.75
C ASP A 54 -2.93 -8.34 -30.34
N ARG A 55 -3.37 -9.37 -29.62
CA ARG A 55 -3.96 -9.20 -28.28
C ARG A 55 -3.02 -8.53 -27.29
N ARG A 56 -1.72 -8.84 -27.35
CA ARG A 56 -0.73 -8.29 -26.42
C ARG A 56 -0.58 -6.80 -26.64
N SER A 57 -0.36 -6.38 -27.89
CA SER A 57 -0.27 -4.96 -28.25
C SER A 57 -1.52 -4.18 -27.86
N PHE A 58 -2.71 -4.81 -27.96
CA PHE A 58 -3.94 -4.18 -27.47
C PHE A 58 -3.97 -4.06 -25.94
N LEU A 59 -3.67 -5.14 -25.21
CA LEU A 59 -3.70 -5.15 -23.73
C LEU A 59 -2.70 -4.18 -23.10
N THR A 60 -1.59 -3.90 -23.78
CA THR A 60 -0.56 -2.94 -23.31
C THR A 60 -0.83 -1.49 -23.73
N SER A 61 -1.94 -1.23 -24.41
CA SER A 61 -2.37 0.11 -24.83
C SER A 61 -3.37 0.74 -23.87
N ALA A 62 -3.57 2.07 -23.97
CA ALA A 62 -4.61 2.78 -23.25
C ALA A 62 -6.02 2.22 -23.53
N CYS A 63 -6.31 1.82 -24.78
CA CYS A 63 -7.57 1.15 -25.13
C CYS A 63 -7.76 -0.18 -24.37
N GLY A 64 -6.68 -0.93 -24.14
CA GLY A 64 -6.69 -2.16 -23.36
C GLY A 64 -7.05 -1.93 -21.90
N ALA A 65 -6.48 -0.89 -21.28
CA ALA A 65 -6.82 -0.46 -19.93
C ALA A 65 -8.28 0.02 -19.85
N ALA A 66 -8.70 0.92 -20.74
CA ALA A 66 -10.06 1.42 -20.82
C ALA A 66 -11.09 0.29 -21.01
N SER A 67 -10.83 -0.65 -21.94
CA SER A 67 -11.67 -1.83 -22.16
C SER A 67 -11.78 -2.71 -20.91
N THR A 68 -10.72 -2.82 -20.13
CA THR A 68 -10.73 -3.61 -18.89
C THR A 68 -11.62 -2.96 -17.84
N LEU A 69 -11.45 -1.64 -17.63
CA LEU A 69 -12.25 -0.86 -16.68
C LEU A 69 -13.74 -0.83 -17.03
N LEU A 70 -14.08 -0.65 -18.31
CA LEU A 70 -15.46 -0.68 -18.79
C LEU A 70 -16.11 -2.05 -18.55
N CYS A 71 -15.37 -3.14 -18.79
CA CYS A 71 -15.87 -4.48 -18.54
C CYS A 71 -16.10 -4.74 -17.03
N PHE A 72 -15.25 -4.19 -16.17
CA PHE A 72 -15.46 -4.23 -14.73
C PHE A 72 -16.73 -3.47 -14.34
N ASN A 73 -16.95 -2.27 -14.88
CA ASN A 73 -18.18 -1.50 -14.67
C ASN A 73 -19.43 -2.30 -15.05
N GLU A 74 -19.45 -2.88 -16.24
CA GLU A 74 -20.58 -3.70 -16.72
C GLU A 74 -20.83 -4.91 -15.82
N THR A 75 -19.77 -5.64 -15.47
CA THR A 75 -19.87 -6.86 -14.66
C THR A 75 -20.35 -6.56 -13.25
N PHE A 76 -19.82 -5.51 -12.61
CA PHE A 76 -20.23 -5.11 -11.28
C PHE A 76 -21.67 -4.57 -11.26
N ALA A 77 -22.05 -3.74 -12.23
CA ALA A 77 -23.41 -3.23 -12.36
C ALA A 77 -24.44 -4.35 -12.58
N ALA A 78 -24.09 -5.37 -13.37
CA ALA A 78 -24.91 -6.56 -13.58
C ALA A 78 -25.04 -7.43 -12.32
N ALA A 79 -24.03 -7.41 -11.45
CA ALA A 79 -24.04 -8.05 -10.14
C ALA A 79 -24.75 -7.22 -9.05
N GLY A 80 -25.27 -6.03 -9.39
CA GLY A 80 -25.96 -5.14 -8.47
C GLY A 80 -25.04 -4.22 -7.64
N LYS A 81 -23.72 -4.27 -7.85
CA LYS A 81 -22.75 -3.39 -7.20
C LYS A 81 -22.71 -2.05 -7.93
N ARG A 82 -23.34 -1.02 -7.36
CA ARG A 82 -23.65 0.25 -8.04
C ARG A 82 -23.20 1.49 -7.28
N GLY A 83 -22.48 1.32 -6.17
CA GLY A 83 -21.97 2.42 -5.35
C GLY A 83 -20.93 3.27 -6.07
N GLY A 84 -20.20 2.70 -7.04
CA GLY A 84 -19.21 3.40 -7.83
C GLY A 84 -18.94 2.72 -9.17
N TYR A 85 -18.19 3.41 -10.02
CA TYR A 85 -17.72 2.93 -11.32
C TYR A 85 -16.43 3.66 -11.70
N TYR A 86 -15.61 3.05 -12.54
CA TYR A 86 -14.45 3.70 -13.14
C TYR A 86 -14.91 4.73 -14.17
N ALA A 87 -14.48 5.98 -14.03
CA ALA A 87 -14.90 7.10 -14.87
C ALA A 87 -14.22 7.08 -16.25
N VAL A 88 -14.61 6.11 -17.09
CA VAL A 88 -14.09 5.90 -18.45
C VAL A 88 -15.26 5.96 -19.44
N GLY A 89 -15.08 6.69 -20.54
CA GLY A 89 -16.06 6.86 -21.61
C GLY A 89 -16.28 5.55 -22.38
N ALA A 90 -17.51 5.32 -22.85
CA ALA A 90 -17.88 4.06 -23.52
C ALA A 90 -17.12 3.83 -24.84
N ASP A 91 -16.64 4.90 -25.48
CA ASP A 91 -15.87 4.90 -26.71
C ASP A 91 -14.35 4.75 -26.49
N ALA A 92 -13.85 4.93 -25.26
CA ALA A 92 -12.42 4.85 -24.93
C ALA A 92 -11.81 3.46 -25.20
N ALA A 93 -12.61 2.39 -25.25
CA ALA A 93 -12.11 1.07 -25.62
C ALA A 93 -11.70 0.98 -27.11
N GLU A 94 -12.18 1.90 -27.95
CA GLU A 94 -11.99 1.87 -29.42
C GLU A 94 -11.30 3.13 -29.97
N ASP A 95 -11.39 4.25 -29.27
CA ASP A 95 -10.71 5.51 -29.60
C ASP A 95 -9.44 5.67 -28.74
N ALA A 96 -8.27 5.51 -29.37
CA ALA A 96 -6.98 5.61 -28.70
C ALA A 96 -6.70 7.00 -28.12
N ALA A 97 -7.13 8.08 -28.79
CA ALA A 97 -6.92 9.43 -28.27
C ALA A 97 -7.80 9.69 -27.05
N ARG A 98 -9.05 9.18 -27.07
CA ARG A 98 -9.95 9.23 -25.91
C ARG A 98 -9.39 8.41 -24.75
N ALA A 99 -8.98 7.17 -25.02
CA ALA A 99 -8.38 6.29 -24.02
C ALA A 99 -7.19 6.96 -23.34
N GLU A 100 -6.24 7.48 -24.14
CA GLU A 100 -5.06 8.17 -23.63
C GLU A 100 -5.45 9.33 -22.71
N SER A 101 -6.40 10.18 -23.13
CA SER A 101 -6.83 11.32 -22.31
C SER A 101 -7.54 10.96 -20.99
N GLU A 102 -8.03 9.73 -20.85
CA GLU A 102 -8.78 9.29 -19.67
C GLU A 102 -7.99 8.36 -18.75
N VAL A 103 -7.01 7.61 -19.29
CA VAL A 103 -6.23 6.65 -18.49
C VAL A 103 -4.73 6.95 -18.43
N ALA A 104 -4.19 7.76 -19.36
CA ALA A 104 -2.81 8.22 -19.31
C ALA A 104 -2.78 9.59 -18.63
N GLY A 105 -2.63 9.54 -17.31
CA GLY A 105 -2.56 10.70 -16.44
C GLY A 105 -1.20 11.42 -16.49
N SER A 106 -1.17 12.67 -16.03
CA SER A 106 0.06 13.40 -15.73
C SER A 106 -0.02 14.06 -14.35
N GLU A 107 -0.87 13.50 -13.50
CA GLU A 107 -1.05 13.93 -12.12
C GLU A 107 0.24 13.69 -11.34
N PHE A 108 0.47 14.56 -10.35
CA PHE A 108 1.52 14.32 -9.39
C PHE A 108 1.15 13.15 -8.48
N ILE A 109 1.93 12.07 -8.50
CA ILE A 109 1.72 10.86 -7.71
C ILE A 109 2.81 10.76 -6.64
N PHE A 110 2.40 10.93 -5.38
CA PHE A 110 3.24 10.65 -4.23
C PHE A 110 2.78 9.36 -3.54
N ASP A 111 3.53 8.29 -3.77
CA ASP A 111 3.37 7.03 -3.06
C ASP A 111 3.98 7.11 -1.65
N VAL A 112 3.17 7.20 -0.60
CA VAL A 112 3.70 7.34 0.76
C VAL A 112 4.13 6.01 1.40
N GLN A 113 4.07 4.88 0.69
CA GLN A 113 4.33 3.57 1.27
C GLN A 113 4.88 2.58 0.23
N GLY A 114 6.20 2.52 0.08
CA GLY A 114 6.88 1.46 -0.65
C GLY A 114 7.76 0.59 0.25
N HIS A 115 7.95 -0.68 -0.12
CA HIS A 115 8.87 -1.60 0.55
C HIS A 115 9.74 -2.36 -0.46
N PHE A 116 10.92 -2.79 0.00
CA PHE A 116 11.69 -3.83 -0.65
C PHE A 116 12.51 -4.57 0.42
N VAL A 117 13.08 -5.73 0.08
CA VAL A 117 13.96 -6.49 0.96
C VAL A 117 15.37 -6.57 0.40
N ASN A 118 16.41 -6.57 1.25
CA ASN A 118 17.75 -6.87 0.78
C ASN A 118 17.91 -8.41 0.63
N PRO A 119 18.02 -8.97 -0.59
CA PRO A 119 18.13 -10.41 -0.81
C PRO A 119 19.43 -11.02 -0.26
N THR A 120 20.42 -10.18 0.01
CA THR A 120 21.75 -10.55 0.52
C THR A 120 22.03 -9.99 1.92
N GLY A 121 20.99 -9.41 2.55
CA GLY A 121 21.10 -8.74 3.85
C GLY A 121 21.41 -9.71 4.99
N ALA A 122 21.87 -9.14 6.11
CA ALA A 122 22.28 -9.92 7.28
C ALA A 122 21.18 -10.85 7.82
N TRP A 123 19.92 -10.42 7.73
CA TRP A 123 18.74 -11.18 8.17
C TRP A 123 18.61 -12.56 7.50
N THR A 124 19.13 -12.71 6.28
CA THR A 124 19.08 -14.00 5.57
C THR A 124 19.89 -15.09 6.24
N ARG A 125 20.89 -14.72 7.06
CA ARG A 125 21.71 -15.67 7.84
C ARG A 125 20.99 -16.26 9.05
N GLU A 126 19.95 -15.59 9.51
CA GLU A 126 19.11 -16.04 10.63
C GLU A 126 17.99 -16.99 10.15
N LEU A 127 17.84 -17.16 8.83
CA LEU A 127 16.81 -18.02 8.27
C LEU A 127 17.15 -19.50 8.48
N PRO A 128 16.17 -20.34 8.85
CA PRO A 128 16.34 -21.78 8.89
C PRO A 128 16.81 -22.33 7.53
N GLU A 129 17.57 -23.41 7.55
CA GLU A 129 17.99 -24.09 6.31
C GLU A 129 16.78 -24.49 5.48
N GLY A 130 16.78 -24.11 4.19
CA GLY A 130 15.67 -24.36 3.26
C GLY A 130 14.49 -23.39 3.37
N ALA A 131 14.54 -22.38 4.24
CA ALA A 131 13.49 -21.37 4.34
C ALA A 131 13.31 -20.61 3.02
N ARG A 132 12.04 -20.36 2.66
CA ARG A 132 11.64 -19.57 1.49
C ARG A 132 10.73 -18.41 1.93
N PRO A 133 11.29 -17.37 2.59
CA PRO A 133 10.52 -16.22 3.03
C PRO A 133 9.90 -15.51 1.82
N LEU A 134 8.75 -14.87 2.02
CA LEU A 134 8.05 -14.08 0.99
C LEU A 134 7.73 -14.86 -0.29
N SER A 135 7.66 -16.19 -0.24
CA SER A 135 7.32 -17.06 -1.38
C SER A 135 5.86 -16.94 -1.85
N PHE A 136 5.02 -16.24 -1.09
CA PHE A 136 3.65 -15.86 -1.49
C PHE A 136 3.63 -14.72 -2.52
N THR A 137 4.73 -13.97 -2.67
CA THR A 137 4.81 -12.84 -3.59
C THR A 137 4.79 -13.30 -5.05
N GLN A 138 4.16 -12.52 -5.93
CA GLN A 138 4.16 -12.82 -7.36
C GLN A 138 5.49 -12.39 -7.99
N THR A 139 6.39 -13.34 -8.26
CA THR A 139 7.69 -13.07 -8.91
C THR A 139 7.64 -13.25 -10.43
N GLN A 140 6.44 -13.15 -11.00
CA GLN A 140 6.10 -13.66 -12.31
C GLN A 140 6.53 -12.67 -13.41
N GLY A 141 7.67 -12.93 -14.07
CA GLY A 141 8.31 -12.01 -15.03
C GLY A 141 9.69 -11.52 -14.57
N CYS A 142 10.08 -11.88 -13.35
CA CYS A 142 11.42 -11.69 -12.83
C CYS A 142 12.29 -12.92 -13.15
N ALA A 143 13.41 -12.70 -13.84
CA ALA A 143 14.32 -13.78 -14.22
C ALA A 143 14.96 -14.48 -13.00
N ALA A 144 15.16 -13.75 -11.91
CA ALA A 144 15.78 -14.30 -10.70
C ALA A 144 14.93 -15.38 -10.02
N ALA A 145 13.61 -15.37 -10.20
CA ALA A 145 12.73 -16.41 -9.69
C ALA A 145 12.94 -17.79 -10.33
N ALA A 146 13.57 -17.84 -11.51
CA ALA A 146 13.89 -19.09 -12.20
C ALA A 146 15.28 -19.65 -11.83
N LEU A 147 16.05 -18.94 -11.02
CA LEU A 147 17.36 -19.40 -10.55
C LEU A 147 17.19 -20.52 -9.50
N PRO A 148 18.18 -21.43 -9.39
CA PRO A 148 18.04 -22.64 -8.58
C PRO A 148 18.18 -22.41 -7.06
N GLY A 149 18.67 -21.26 -6.61
CA GLY A 149 18.89 -20.97 -5.20
C GLY A 149 17.59 -20.73 -4.43
N ASN A 150 17.61 -21.06 -3.15
CA ASN A 150 16.41 -20.96 -2.29
C ASN A 150 15.97 -19.52 -1.99
N LEU A 151 16.85 -18.54 -2.17
CA LEU A 151 16.59 -17.13 -1.90
C LEU A 151 16.64 -16.25 -3.15
N ASP A 152 16.91 -16.82 -4.33
CA ASP A 152 17.10 -16.02 -5.55
C ASP A 152 15.83 -15.25 -5.94
N HIS A 153 14.66 -15.78 -5.62
CA HIS A 153 13.38 -15.09 -5.84
C HIS A 153 13.26 -13.77 -5.08
N LEU A 154 14.01 -13.58 -3.98
CA LEU A 154 14.03 -12.31 -3.24
C LEU A 154 14.63 -11.18 -4.06
N GLN A 155 15.45 -11.45 -5.08
CA GLN A 155 15.97 -10.43 -5.99
C GLN A 155 14.83 -9.75 -6.78
N CYS A 156 13.69 -10.43 -6.93
CA CYS A 156 12.47 -9.87 -7.52
C CYS A 156 11.78 -8.85 -6.61
N LEU A 157 12.19 -8.77 -5.35
CA LEU A 157 11.71 -7.85 -4.32
C LEU A 157 12.86 -6.97 -3.81
N GLY A 158 13.97 -6.94 -4.55
CA GLY A 158 15.19 -6.22 -4.21
C GLY A 158 15.15 -4.74 -4.63
N PRO A 159 16.21 -3.98 -4.32
CA PRO A 159 16.28 -2.55 -4.65
C PRO A 159 16.18 -2.28 -6.16
N ASP A 160 16.76 -3.14 -7.01
CA ASP A 160 16.71 -2.95 -8.47
C ASP A 160 15.29 -3.15 -9.02
N ALA A 161 14.57 -4.16 -8.52
CA ALA A 161 13.17 -4.39 -8.87
C ALA A 161 12.29 -3.24 -8.38
N PHE A 162 12.49 -2.78 -7.14
CA PHE A 162 11.80 -1.61 -6.60
C PHE A 162 12.00 -0.35 -7.45
N ILE A 163 13.25 -0.04 -7.83
CA ILE A 163 13.54 1.12 -8.68
C ILE A 163 12.87 0.98 -10.04
N GLN A 164 12.92 -0.21 -10.64
CA GLN A 164 12.26 -0.47 -11.92
C GLN A 164 10.74 -0.29 -11.80
N ASP A 165 10.10 -0.97 -10.86
CA ASP A 165 8.65 -1.00 -10.72
C ASP A 165 8.09 0.37 -10.36
N ILE A 166 8.73 1.10 -9.43
CA ILE A 166 8.23 2.41 -8.99
C ILE A 166 8.59 3.52 -9.97
N PHE A 167 9.84 3.63 -10.42
CA PHE A 167 10.31 4.82 -11.14
C PHE A 167 10.40 4.66 -12.66
N LEU A 168 10.34 3.45 -13.20
CA LEU A 168 10.43 3.20 -14.65
C LEU A 168 9.14 2.62 -15.24
N ASP A 169 8.48 1.73 -14.49
CA ASP A 169 7.30 0.99 -14.95
C ASP A 169 5.99 1.49 -14.32
N SER A 170 6.02 2.60 -13.57
CA SER A 170 4.84 3.30 -13.04
C SER A 170 4.93 4.81 -13.22
N ASP A 171 3.79 5.49 -13.07
CA ASP A 171 3.67 6.95 -13.14
C ASP A 171 4.04 7.66 -11.81
N THR A 172 4.65 6.94 -10.86
CA THR A 172 4.99 7.49 -9.52
C THR A 172 6.08 8.57 -9.60
N ASP A 173 5.79 9.78 -9.13
CA ASP A 173 6.76 10.88 -9.09
C ASP A 173 7.68 10.78 -7.88
N LEU A 174 7.10 10.63 -6.69
CA LEU A 174 7.80 10.51 -5.42
C LEU A 174 7.33 9.24 -4.70
N THR A 175 8.24 8.61 -3.96
CA THR A 175 7.86 7.53 -3.05
C THR A 175 8.54 7.65 -1.69
N VAL A 176 7.96 7.04 -0.68
CA VAL A 176 8.56 6.88 0.65
C VAL A 176 8.89 5.42 0.91
N LEU A 177 10.17 5.14 1.13
CA LEU A 177 10.63 3.82 1.55
C LEU A 177 10.33 3.61 3.04
N SER A 178 9.46 2.64 3.30
CA SER A 178 9.00 2.25 4.61
C SER A 178 9.61 0.91 5.03
N PHE A 179 9.48 0.58 6.31
CA PHE A 179 10.09 -0.60 6.92
C PHE A 179 9.01 -1.47 7.53
N VAL A 180 9.13 -2.79 7.35
CA VAL A 180 8.26 -3.79 7.99
C VAL A 180 8.64 -3.99 9.47
N PRO A 181 7.72 -4.49 10.33
CA PRO A 181 8.04 -4.71 11.73
C PRO A 181 8.94 -5.93 11.86
N SER A 182 10.03 -5.79 12.60
CA SER A 182 11.01 -6.85 12.78
C SER A 182 11.81 -6.68 14.06
N THR A 183 12.47 -7.75 14.48
CA THR A 183 13.61 -7.63 15.39
C THR A 183 14.78 -6.92 14.69
N ARG A 184 15.78 -6.47 15.45
CA ARG A 184 17.00 -5.90 14.86
C ARG A 184 17.76 -6.91 13.99
N ALA A 185 17.86 -8.16 14.45
CA ALA A 185 18.56 -9.22 13.71
C ALA A 185 17.78 -9.65 12.46
N GLY A 186 16.45 -9.74 12.56
CA GLY A 186 15.58 -10.18 11.47
C GLY A 186 15.12 -9.08 10.52
N GLN A 187 15.72 -7.89 10.54
CA GLN A 187 15.27 -6.77 9.72
C GLN A 187 15.59 -6.99 8.23
N PRO A 188 14.58 -7.08 7.34
CA PRO A 188 14.82 -7.38 5.92
C PRO A 188 15.53 -6.25 5.16
N LEU A 189 15.47 -5.04 5.72
CA LEU A 189 16.06 -3.83 5.18
C LEU A 189 16.58 -2.98 6.34
N THR A 190 17.86 -2.60 6.26
CA THR A 190 18.48 -1.64 7.18
C THR A 190 18.32 -0.21 6.65
N ILE A 191 18.43 0.79 7.53
CA ILE A 191 18.37 2.19 7.09
C ILE A 191 19.57 2.57 6.21
N GLU A 192 20.73 1.95 6.43
CA GLU A 192 21.94 2.15 5.63
C GLU A 192 21.73 1.67 4.18
N GLU A 193 21.10 0.51 3.99
CA GLU A 193 20.76 -0.05 2.68
C GLU A 193 19.66 0.77 1.98
N ALA A 194 18.66 1.21 2.74
CA ALA A 194 17.62 2.12 2.26
C ALA A 194 18.21 3.45 1.78
N ALA A 195 19.12 4.05 2.55
CA ALA A 195 19.81 5.29 2.20
C ALA A 195 20.74 5.12 0.98
N ALA A 196 21.40 3.96 0.85
CA ALA A 196 22.19 3.65 -0.34
C ALA A 196 21.31 3.60 -1.60
N THR A 197 20.11 3.01 -1.49
CA THR A 197 19.13 2.96 -2.59
C THR A 197 18.60 4.35 -2.93
N ALA A 198 18.26 5.17 -1.93
CA ALA A 198 17.87 6.57 -2.14
C ALA A 198 18.97 7.34 -2.90
N ALA A 199 20.24 7.17 -2.52
CA ALA A 199 21.35 7.80 -3.21
C ALA A 199 21.52 7.34 -4.68
N VAL A 200 21.11 6.12 -5.03
CA VAL A 200 21.04 5.67 -6.44
C VAL A 200 19.95 6.44 -7.18
N VAL A 201 18.75 6.53 -6.60
CA VAL A 201 17.61 7.25 -7.18
C VAL A 201 17.93 8.73 -7.42
N GLU A 202 18.59 9.39 -6.45
CA GLU A 202 19.04 10.78 -6.61
C GLU A 202 19.90 11.01 -7.87
N ARG A 203 20.70 10.01 -8.26
CA ARG A 203 21.57 10.10 -9.44
C ARG A 203 20.83 9.86 -10.77
N LEU A 204 19.65 9.25 -10.75
CA LEU A 204 18.93 8.88 -11.98
C LEU A 204 18.35 10.10 -12.69
N GLN A 205 17.86 11.12 -11.96
CA GLN A 205 17.19 12.27 -12.57
C GLN A 205 17.38 13.64 -11.86
N GLY A 206 18.29 13.77 -10.89
CA GLY A 206 18.66 15.07 -10.31
C GLY A 206 17.56 15.77 -9.47
N THR A 207 16.43 15.11 -9.24
CA THR A 207 15.36 15.53 -8.33
C THR A 207 15.24 14.53 -7.18
N HIS A 208 14.98 15.01 -5.97
CA HIS A 208 14.79 14.16 -4.79
C HIS A 208 13.48 13.38 -4.89
N ARG A 209 13.57 12.07 -5.17
CA ARG A 209 12.40 11.21 -5.48
C ARG A 209 12.11 10.10 -4.47
N LEU A 210 13.06 9.81 -3.56
CA LEU A 210 12.92 8.76 -2.55
C LEU A 210 13.13 9.30 -1.13
N TYR A 211 12.06 9.35 -0.36
CA TYR A 211 12.10 9.69 1.07
C TYR A 211 12.24 8.42 1.92
N LEU A 212 12.72 8.58 3.15
CA LEU A 212 12.92 7.46 4.08
C LEU A 212 12.09 7.62 5.34
N HIS A 213 11.42 6.56 5.75
CA HIS A 213 10.96 6.43 7.13
C HIS A 213 12.09 5.98 8.06
N GLY A 214 11.95 6.28 9.35
CA GLY A 214 12.74 5.66 10.41
C GLY A 214 11.92 4.58 11.10
N ARG A 215 12.35 3.32 11.04
CA ARG A 215 11.67 2.23 11.76
C ARG A 215 11.79 2.43 13.27
N VAL A 216 10.67 2.38 14.00
CA VAL A 216 10.67 2.40 15.47
C VAL A 216 9.64 1.41 16.00
N ASN A 217 10.10 0.41 16.75
CA ASN A 217 9.25 -0.47 17.55
C ASN A 217 9.42 -0.10 19.03
N PRO A 218 8.57 0.76 19.62
CA PRO A 218 8.85 1.33 20.94
C PRO A 218 8.76 0.33 22.10
N ASN A 219 8.14 -0.83 21.87
CA ASN A 219 8.14 -1.98 22.77
C ASN A 219 9.37 -2.89 22.59
N GLN A 220 10.28 -2.59 21.67
CA GLN A 220 11.59 -3.23 21.54
C GLN A 220 12.68 -2.37 22.19
N ALA A 221 13.46 -2.98 23.10
CA ALA A 221 14.52 -2.29 23.81
C ALA A 221 15.54 -1.65 22.84
N GLY A 222 15.84 -0.38 23.05
CA GLY A 222 16.82 0.39 22.27
C GLY A 222 16.25 1.09 21.03
N ASP A 223 15.05 0.76 20.55
CA ASP A 223 14.51 1.35 19.32
C ASP A 223 14.15 2.84 19.46
N VAL A 224 13.63 3.27 20.61
CA VAL A 224 13.36 4.69 20.86
C VAL A 224 14.68 5.46 21.01
N GLU A 225 15.66 4.89 21.71
CA GLU A 225 16.97 5.52 21.88
C GLU A 225 17.74 5.65 20.55
N ASP A 226 17.57 4.69 19.64
CA ASP A 226 18.21 4.72 18.31
C ASP A 226 17.61 5.78 17.37
N MET A 227 16.43 6.34 17.69
CA MET A 227 15.83 7.43 16.91
C MET A 227 16.78 8.62 16.77
N GLU A 228 17.56 8.95 17.81
CA GLU A 228 18.52 10.04 17.76
C GLU A 228 19.61 9.80 16.71
N ARG A 229 20.18 8.58 16.68
CA ARG A 229 21.16 8.19 15.65
C ARG A 229 20.54 8.25 14.26
N LEU A 230 19.31 7.75 14.10
CA LEU A 230 18.60 7.75 12.82
C LEU A 230 18.40 9.18 12.30
N ALA A 231 17.86 10.08 13.13
CA ALA A 231 17.59 11.46 12.75
C ALA A 231 18.86 12.31 12.56
N SER A 232 19.95 12.01 13.27
CA SER A 232 21.22 12.74 13.10
C SER A 232 22.00 12.32 11.85
N THR A 233 21.77 11.11 11.36
CA THR A 233 22.57 10.49 10.28
C THR A 233 21.84 10.46 8.95
N PHE A 234 20.51 10.29 8.97
CA PHE A 234 19.68 10.13 7.78
C PHE A 234 18.58 11.19 7.73
N SER A 235 18.15 11.53 6.52
CA SER A 235 17.02 12.47 6.31
C SER A 235 15.70 11.73 6.49
N ILE A 236 15.27 11.56 7.74
CA ILE A 236 14.03 10.86 8.09
C ILE A 236 12.82 11.78 7.85
N ALA A 237 11.90 11.34 7.00
CA ALA A 237 10.67 12.06 6.66
C ALA A 237 9.53 11.81 7.66
N ALA A 238 9.45 10.59 8.21
CA ALA A 238 8.52 10.19 9.26
C ALA A 238 9.03 8.98 10.04
N TRP A 239 8.51 8.76 11.24
CA TRP A 239 8.73 7.53 12.01
C TRP A 239 7.68 6.49 11.66
N LYS A 240 8.09 5.26 11.37
CA LYS A 240 7.19 4.16 11.04
C LYS A 240 7.11 3.17 12.20
N THR A 241 5.90 2.82 12.61
CA THR A 241 5.65 1.86 13.68
C THR A 241 4.45 0.94 13.39
N TYR A 242 4.41 -0.19 14.10
CA TYR A 242 3.37 -1.22 14.01
C TYR A 242 2.83 -1.54 15.39
N THR A 243 1.68 -0.98 15.75
CA THR A 243 1.10 -1.11 17.09
C THR A 243 0.68 -2.54 17.42
N GLN A 244 0.32 -3.34 16.42
CA GLN A 244 -0.06 -4.75 16.59
C GLN A 244 1.13 -5.73 16.71
N TRP A 245 2.36 -5.24 16.62
CA TRP A 245 3.55 -6.07 16.67
C TRP A 245 4.41 -5.80 17.91
N GLY A 246 5.14 -6.83 18.37
CA GLY A 246 6.19 -6.71 19.37
C GLY A 246 7.09 -7.94 19.38
N PRO A 247 8.32 -7.86 19.92
CA PRO A 247 9.24 -9.01 19.98
C PRO A 247 8.64 -10.23 20.69
N ASP A 248 7.82 -10.00 21.72
CA ASP A 248 7.12 -11.05 22.49
C ASP A 248 5.72 -11.35 21.94
N GLY A 249 5.39 -10.88 20.73
CA GLY A 249 4.07 -11.03 20.11
C GLY A 249 2.96 -10.21 20.76
N LYS A 250 3.32 -9.21 21.59
CA LYS A 250 2.38 -8.28 22.22
C LYS A 250 2.54 -6.87 21.65
N GLY A 251 1.46 -6.34 21.11
CA GLY A 251 1.34 -4.96 20.64
C GLY A 251 1.33 -3.92 21.77
N PHE A 252 1.09 -2.67 21.40
CA PHE A 252 0.95 -1.52 22.29
C PHE A 252 -0.03 -0.51 21.70
N PHE A 253 -0.68 0.28 22.54
CA PHE A 253 -1.45 1.45 22.10
C PHE A 253 -0.56 2.68 22.07
N LEU A 254 -0.85 3.63 21.18
CA LEU A 254 -0.06 4.87 21.11
C LEU A 254 -0.19 5.75 22.35
N ASP A 255 -1.27 5.61 23.13
CA ASP A 255 -1.44 6.29 24.42
C ASP A 255 -0.94 5.49 25.63
N ASP A 256 -0.32 4.33 25.43
CA ASP A 256 0.48 3.66 26.47
C ASP A 256 1.81 4.41 26.68
N ASP A 257 2.46 4.21 27.83
CA ASP A 257 3.75 4.84 28.16
C ASP A 257 4.81 4.65 27.07
N VAL A 258 4.88 3.46 26.45
CA VAL A 258 5.82 3.18 25.35
C VAL A 258 5.51 3.96 24.08
N GLY A 259 4.22 4.11 23.71
CA GLY A 259 3.80 4.89 22.55
C GLY A 259 4.01 6.38 22.77
N LEU A 260 3.65 6.88 23.95
CA LEU A 260 3.87 8.28 24.34
C LEU A 260 5.35 8.64 24.34
N ARG A 261 6.21 7.74 24.83
CA ARG A 261 7.67 7.94 24.82
C ARG A 261 8.22 8.14 23.42
N MET A 262 7.78 7.31 22.45
CA MET A 262 8.15 7.45 21.04
C MET A 262 7.69 8.79 20.45
N ILE A 263 6.47 9.21 20.75
CA ILE A 263 5.92 10.46 20.21
C ILE A 263 6.67 11.68 20.78
N GLU A 264 6.98 11.69 22.08
CA GLU A 264 7.78 12.78 22.67
C GLU A 264 9.20 12.82 22.08
N GLU A 265 9.80 11.67 21.81
CA GLU A 265 11.11 11.59 21.16
C GLU A 265 11.06 12.12 19.72
N ALA A 266 10.02 11.75 18.95
CA ALA A 266 9.77 12.29 17.62
C ALA A 266 9.64 13.83 17.64
N ARG A 267 8.93 14.38 18.65
CA ARG A 267 8.81 15.82 18.86
C ARG A 267 10.14 16.49 19.21
N ARG A 268 10.94 15.88 20.10
CA ARG A 268 12.28 16.35 20.49
C ARG A 268 13.21 16.44 19.28
N LEU A 269 13.19 15.41 18.43
CA LEU A 269 13.99 15.31 17.21
C LEU A 269 13.45 16.16 16.05
N LYS A 270 12.28 16.79 16.22
CA LYS A 270 11.59 17.64 15.23
C LYS A 270 11.18 16.92 13.94
N VAL A 271 11.14 15.59 13.96
CA VAL A 271 10.52 14.77 12.91
C VAL A 271 9.13 14.38 13.39
N ARG A 272 8.13 15.17 13.00
CA ARG A 272 6.79 15.18 13.61
C ARG A 272 5.74 14.41 12.82
N ASN A 273 6.15 13.66 11.80
CA ASN A 273 5.27 12.74 11.10
C ASN A 273 5.47 11.35 11.71
N VAL A 274 4.37 10.68 12.07
CA VAL A 274 4.38 9.30 12.60
C VAL A 274 3.41 8.47 11.76
N ALA A 275 3.97 7.58 10.93
CA ALA A 275 3.26 6.59 10.16
C ALA A 275 3.01 5.34 10.99
N ILE A 276 1.75 4.95 11.13
CA ILE A 276 1.33 3.92 12.08
C ILE A 276 0.51 2.90 11.32
N HIS A 277 0.95 1.64 11.36
CA HIS A 277 0.15 0.54 10.84
C HIS A 277 -1.08 0.31 11.72
N LYS A 278 -2.27 0.58 11.16
CA LYS A 278 -3.57 0.48 11.82
C LYS A 278 -4.62 -0.01 10.83
N GLY A 279 -5.14 -1.21 11.04
CA GLY A 279 -5.87 -1.97 10.02
C GLY A 279 -5.03 -3.16 9.57
N LEU A 280 -5.48 -3.85 8.53
CA LEU A 280 -4.90 -5.07 7.98
C LEU A 280 -4.29 -5.96 9.08
N PRO A 281 -5.14 -6.45 10.00
CA PRO A 281 -4.66 -7.18 11.17
C PRO A 281 -3.84 -8.40 10.74
N PHE A 282 -2.67 -8.59 11.34
CA PHE A 282 -1.76 -9.70 11.04
C PHE A 282 -2.34 -11.06 11.45
N GLY A 283 -3.37 -11.05 12.29
CA GLY A 283 -4.04 -12.23 12.80
C GLY A 283 -4.79 -11.94 14.09
N PRO A 284 -5.16 -12.97 14.85
CA PRO A 284 -5.88 -12.81 16.12
C PRO A 284 -4.98 -12.31 17.26
N GLN A 285 -3.66 -12.51 17.17
CA GLN A 285 -2.72 -12.07 18.19
C GLN A 285 -2.56 -10.54 18.14
N SER A 286 -2.77 -9.87 19.28
CA SER A 286 -2.67 -8.41 19.40
C SER A 286 -3.61 -7.62 18.47
N TYR A 287 -4.72 -8.24 18.04
CA TYR A 287 -5.70 -7.66 17.13
C TYR A 287 -6.20 -6.28 17.61
N GLU A 288 -6.46 -6.11 18.90
CA GLU A 288 -6.94 -4.87 19.50
C GLU A 288 -6.02 -3.68 19.21
N HIS A 289 -4.71 -3.90 19.10
CA HIS A 289 -3.74 -2.87 18.80
C HIS A 289 -3.67 -2.53 17.30
N SER A 290 -4.29 -3.32 16.42
CA SER A 290 -4.49 -2.95 15.01
C SER A 290 -5.62 -1.93 14.83
N THR A 291 -6.53 -1.82 15.80
CA THR A 291 -7.68 -0.90 15.74
C THR A 291 -7.27 0.55 16.03
N CYS A 292 -8.14 1.50 15.69
CA CYS A 292 -7.85 2.94 15.78
C CYS A 292 -8.45 3.63 17.03
N HIS A 293 -8.86 2.90 18.06
CA HIS A 293 -9.62 3.46 19.18
C HIS A 293 -8.94 4.62 19.90
N GLU A 294 -7.61 4.64 19.99
CA GLU A 294 -6.83 5.64 20.70
C GLU A 294 -6.42 6.85 19.86
N ILE A 295 -6.52 6.77 18.52
CA ILE A 295 -5.92 7.75 17.60
C ILE A 295 -6.39 9.17 17.88
N GLY A 296 -7.69 9.39 18.07
CA GLY A 296 -8.24 10.71 18.39
C GLY A 296 -7.71 11.27 19.72
N ARG A 297 -7.53 10.44 20.75
CA ARG A 297 -6.98 10.88 22.04
C ARG A 297 -5.53 11.31 21.90
N VAL A 298 -4.72 10.51 21.21
CA VAL A 298 -3.30 10.80 20.97
C VAL A 298 -3.15 12.05 20.11
N ALA A 299 -3.93 12.16 19.02
CA ALA A 299 -3.92 13.32 18.14
C ALA A 299 -4.33 14.61 18.86
N LYS A 300 -5.30 14.53 19.78
CA LYS A 300 -5.69 15.66 20.63
C LYS A 300 -4.58 16.09 21.58
N ARG A 301 -3.84 15.13 22.14
CA ARG A 301 -2.73 15.38 23.07
C ARG A 301 -1.53 16.01 22.37
N PHE A 302 -1.22 15.59 21.14
CA PHE A 302 -0.05 16.03 20.38
C PHE A 302 -0.45 16.73 19.08
N ARG A 303 -1.04 17.92 19.20
CA ARG A 303 -1.55 18.71 18.06
C ARG A 303 -0.47 19.17 17.08
N ASP A 304 0.80 19.13 17.49
CA ASP A 304 1.97 19.46 16.68
C ASP A 304 2.56 18.26 15.93
N VAL A 305 2.00 17.05 16.09
CA VAL A 305 2.45 15.81 15.43
C VAL A 305 1.40 15.35 14.43
N ASN A 306 1.81 14.98 13.22
CA ASN A 306 0.94 14.38 12.22
C ASN A 306 0.91 12.86 12.38
N PHE A 307 -0.29 12.28 12.44
CA PHE A 307 -0.54 10.85 12.58
C PHE A 307 -1.06 10.30 11.25
N LEU A 308 -0.21 9.57 10.54
CA LEU A 308 -0.55 8.93 9.27
C LEU A 308 -0.98 7.49 9.56
N ILE A 309 -2.27 7.22 9.43
CA ILE A 309 -2.92 5.96 9.78
C ILE A 309 -2.93 5.07 8.56
N TYR A 310 -1.89 4.24 8.46
CA TYR A 310 -1.66 3.35 7.33
C TYR A 310 -2.70 2.25 7.33
N HIS A 311 -3.37 2.11 6.18
CA HIS A 311 -4.58 1.30 5.98
C HIS A 311 -5.87 1.85 6.61
N ALA A 312 -5.87 3.07 7.14
CA ALA A 312 -7.08 3.75 7.63
C ALA A 312 -7.96 2.95 8.63
N GLY A 313 -7.39 1.96 9.32
CA GLY A 313 -8.13 1.04 10.18
C GLY A 313 -8.82 -0.12 9.46
N PHE A 314 -8.70 -0.22 8.13
CA PHE A 314 -9.39 -1.18 7.27
C PHE A 314 -9.19 -2.64 7.71
N VAL A 315 -10.25 -3.44 7.62
CA VAL A 315 -10.23 -4.86 8.00
C VAL A 315 -10.67 -5.70 6.82
N THR A 316 -9.83 -6.65 6.41
CA THR A 316 -10.14 -7.57 5.31
C THR A 316 -11.32 -8.48 5.66
N GLY A 317 -12.08 -8.88 4.64
CA GLY A 317 -13.18 -9.83 4.79
C GLY A 317 -14.48 -9.25 5.36
N LYS A 318 -14.51 -7.95 5.71
CA LYS A 318 -15.74 -7.25 6.08
C LYS A 318 -16.02 -6.14 5.06
N PRO A 319 -17.21 -6.11 4.43
CA PRO A 319 -17.55 -5.02 3.53
C PRO A 319 -17.63 -3.69 4.28
N GLU A 320 -17.41 -2.60 3.56
CA GLU A 320 -17.60 -1.26 4.07
C GLU A 320 -19.02 -0.78 3.74
N GLY A 321 -19.66 -0.15 4.72
CA GLY A 321 -21.00 0.40 4.61
C GLY A 321 -21.06 1.86 5.06
N PRO A 322 -22.27 2.45 5.17
CA PRO A 322 -22.45 3.73 5.84
C PRO A 322 -21.77 3.72 7.20
N TYR A 323 -21.23 4.87 7.62
CA TYR A 323 -20.56 4.99 8.91
C TYR A 323 -21.47 4.49 10.05
N ASP A 324 -20.95 3.54 10.84
CA ASP A 324 -21.62 2.99 12.03
C ASP A 324 -20.76 3.20 13.28
N SER A 325 -21.26 4.03 14.21
CA SER A 325 -20.57 4.28 15.49
C SER A 325 -20.51 3.07 16.42
N ALA A 326 -21.32 2.03 16.19
CA ALA A 326 -21.27 0.79 16.96
C ALA A 326 -20.14 -0.15 16.49
N ARG A 327 -19.59 0.06 15.30
CA ARG A 327 -18.49 -0.74 14.77
C ARG A 327 -17.18 -0.33 15.45
N ILE A 328 -16.57 -1.30 16.13
CA ILE A 328 -15.37 -1.10 16.94
C ILE A 328 -14.07 -1.37 16.15
N ASP A 329 -14.14 -1.82 14.91
CA ASP A 329 -12.99 -2.02 14.03
C ASP A 329 -13.21 -1.34 12.68
N GLY A 330 -12.25 -1.46 11.76
CA GLY A 330 -12.39 -0.87 10.43
C GLY A 330 -12.19 0.65 10.44
N ILE A 331 -12.52 1.24 9.29
CA ILE A 331 -12.50 2.69 9.10
C ILE A 331 -13.44 3.42 10.08
N ASP A 332 -14.52 2.77 10.50
CA ASP A 332 -15.48 3.35 11.45
C ASP A 332 -14.87 3.57 12.83
N ALA A 333 -13.95 2.71 13.28
CA ALA A 333 -13.23 2.90 14.53
C ALA A 333 -12.33 4.14 14.49
N LEU A 334 -11.66 4.39 13.36
CA LEU A 334 -10.84 5.59 13.15
C LEU A 334 -11.72 6.84 13.21
N ILE A 335 -12.80 6.86 12.44
CA ILE A 335 -13.75 7.98 12.40
C ILE A 335 -14.33 8.24 13.79
N THR A 336 -14.76 7.19 14.48
CA THR A 336 -15.32 7.30 15.84
C THR A 336 -14.31 7.90 16.80
N SER A 337 -13.05 7.46 16.74
CA SER A 337 -11.98 8.01 17.59
C SER A 337 -11.72 9.50 17.32
N VAL A 338 -11.59 9.89 16.04
CA VAL A 338 -11.39 11.29 15.64
C VAL A 338 -12.56 12.18 16.05
N ARG A 339 -13.80 11.71 15.81
CA ARG A 339 -15.02 12.45 16.18
C ARG A 339 -15.15 12.63 17.68
N ALA A 340 -14.90 11.58 18.47
CA ALA A 340 -14.97 11.65 19.93
C ALA A 340 -13.94 12.64 20.52
N ALA A 341 -12.80 12.81 19.86
CA ALA A 341 -11.77 13.75 20.29
C ALA A 341 -12.10 15.22 20.00
N ASN A 342 -13.03 15.50 19.07
CA ASN A 342 -13.42 16.83 18.62
C ASN A 342 -12.21 17.67 18.15
N LEU A 343 -11.48 17.16 17.16
CA LEU A 343 -10.23 17.73 16.67
C LEU A 343 -10.38 18.96 15.75
N GLY A 344 -11.61 19.25 15.29
CA GLY A 344 -11.89 20.28 14.30
C GLY A 344 -11.47 19.89 12.86
N PRO A 345 -11.73 20.76 11.87
CA PRO A 345 -11.54 20.45 10.45
C PRO A 345 -10.07 20.42 10.00
N GLN A 346 -9.18 21.19 10.64
CA GLN A 346 -7.74 21.18 10.35
C GLN A 346 -7.02 20.30 11.37
N HIS A 347 -7.35 19.02 11.39
CA HIS A 347 -6.77 18.07 12.33
C HIS A 347 -5.54 17.37 11.75
N ASN A 348 -4.78 16.76 12.65
CA ASN A 348 -3.48 16.14 12.42
C ASN A 348 -3.55 14.61 12.24
N VAL A 349 -4.67 14.08 11.75
CA VAL A 349 -4.89 12.64 11.50
C VAL A 349 -5.14 12.45 10.01
N PHE A 350 -4.37 11.57 9.37
CA PHE A 350 -4.41 11.31 7.94
C PHE A 350 -4.72 9.83 7.72
N ALA A 351 -5.74 9.52 6.92
CA ALA A 351 -6.05 8.15 6.53
C ALA A 351 -5.31 7.80 5.25
N GLU A 352 -4.50 6.75 5.27
CA GLU A 352 -3.75 6.28 4.11
C GLU A 352 -4.46 5.04 3.52
N LEU A 353 -4.55 4.99 2.19
CA LEU A 353 -5.43 4.09 1.45
C LEU A 353 -4.73 2.94 0.74
N GLY A 354 -3.46 2.60 0.97
CA GLY A 354 -2.66 1.82 0.03
C GLY A 354 -3.17 0.42 -0.26
N SER A 355 -2.79 -0.56 0.56
CA SER A 355 -3.38 -1.90 0.46
C SER A 355 -4.91 -1.86 0.63
N THR A 356 -5.46 -0.88 1.35
CA THR A 356 -6.91 -0.67 1.46
C THR A 356 -7.60 -0.51 0.11
N TRP A 357 -7.05 0.32 -0.79
CA TRP A 357 -7.62 0.59 -2.11
C TRP A 357 -7.57 -0.65 -3.00
N ARG A 358 -6.51 -1.46 -2.86
CA ARG A 358 -6.41 -2.76 -3.54
C ARG A 358 -7.59 -3.68 -3.20
N PHE A 359 -8.12 -3.62 -1.98
CA PHE A 359 -9.35 -4.34 -1.61
C PHE A 359 -10.60 -3.68 -2.18
N LEU A 360 -10.72 -2.36 -2.01
CA LEU A 360 -11.88 -1.58 -2.40
C LEU A 360 -12.14 -1.56 -3.90
N MET A 361 -11.11 -1.56 -4.75
CA MET A 361 -11.27 -1.59 -6.22
C MET A 361 -11.98 -2.86 -6.74
N ARG A 362 -12.07 -3.91 -5.92
CA ARG A 362 -12.81 -5.15 -6.21
C ARG A 362 -14.30 -5.05 -5.82
N ASP A 363 -14.67 -4.07 -5.02
CA ASP A 363 -16.01 -3.94 -4.47
C ASP A 363 -16.50 -2.49 -4.50
N PRO A 364 -17.13 -2.05 -5.60
CA PRO A 364 -17.52 -0.65 -5.79
C PRO A 364 -18.44 -0.07 -4.70
N ASP A 365 -19.27 -0.89 -4.07
CA ASP A 365 -20.14 -0.46 -2.97
C ASP A 365 -19.30 -0.12 -1.73
N SER A 366 -18.41 -1.03 -1.33
CA SER A 366 -17.46 -0.78 -0.25
C SER A 366 -16.53 0.40 -0.56
N ALA A 367 -16.06 0.53 -1.79
CA ALA A 367 -15.20 1.65 -2.21
C ALA A 367 -15.88 3.00 -2.02
N ALA A 368 -17.12 3.12 -2.49
CA ALA A 368 -17.90 4.34 -2.36
C ALA A 368 -18.18 4.69 -0.89
N HIS A 369 -18.51 3.69 -0.07
CA HIS A 369 -18.72 3.90 1.36
C HIS A 369 -17.45 4.29 2.09
N ALA A 370 -16.34 3.58 1.89
CA ALA A 370 -15.05 3.84 2.51
C ALA A 370 -14.54 5.25 2.19
N LEU A 371 -14.50 5.62 0.91
CA LEU A 371 -14.05 6.94 0.49
C LEU A 371 -15.02 8.03 0.95
N GLY A 372 -16.33 7.82 0.79
CA GLY A 372 -17.35 8.79 1.17
C GLY A 372 -17.32 9.13 2.66
N LYS A 373 -17.18 8.14 3.55
CA LYS A 373 -17.12 8.41 4.99
C LYS A 373 -15.79 9.02 5.43
N LEU A 374 -14.67 8.66 4.80
CA LEU A 374 -13.39 9.32 5.05
C LEU A 374 -13.44 10.80 4.64
N LEU A 375 -13.95 11.11 3.45
CA LEU A 375 -14.11 12.50 2.98
C LEU A 375 -15.03 13.31 3.89
N VAL A 376 -16.17 12.74 4.31
CA VAL A 376 -17.13 13.43 5.19
C VAL A 376 -16.58 13.68 6.60
N HIS A 377 -15.78 12.76 7.14
CA HIS A 377 -15.41 12.80 8.56
C HIS A 377 -13.96 13.21 8.84
N LEU A 378 -13.03 13.00 7.91
CA LEU A 378 -11.64 13.41 8.03
C LEU A 378 -11.32 14.62 7.12
N GLY A 379 -11.99 14.76 5.98
CA GLY A 379 -11.76 15.83 5.01
C GLY A 379 -10.81 15.44 3.88
N GLU A 380 -10.89 16.16 2.76
CA GLU A 380 -10.12 15.88 1.54
C GLU A 380 -8.60 16.08 1.71
N ASP A 381 -8.19 17.01 2.56
CA ASP A 381 -6.78 17.28 2.89
C ASP A 381 -6.14 16.22 3.80
N ASN A 382 -6.94 15.25 4.28
CA ASN A 382 -6.53 14.27 5.30
C ASN A 382 -6.57 12.82 4.77
N ILE A 383 -6.52 12.63 3.45
CA ILE A 383 -6.46 11.33 2.80
C ILE A 383 -5.15 11.22 2.01
N LEU A 384 -4.43 10.13 2.22
CA LEU A 384 -3.15 9.82 1.58
C LEU A 384 -3.27 8.55 0.74
N TRP A 385 -2.35 8.39 -0.20
CA TRP A 385 -2.26 7.21 -1.05
C TRP A 385 -0.84 6.67 -1.03
N GLY A 386 -0.72 5.36 -1.01
CA GLY A 386 0.51 4.62 -1.26
C GLY A 386 0.21 3.32 -2.01
N THR A 387 1.23 2.67 -2.55
CA THR A 387 1.06 1.36 -3.19
C THR A 387 1.05 0.24 -2.17
N ASP A 388 1.79 0.42 -1.08
CA ASP A 388 2.17 -0.63 -0.14
C ASP A 388 2.88 -1.81 -0.84
N SER A 389 3.69 -1.46 -1.86
CA SER A 389 4.41 -2.36 -2.77
C SER A 389 5.39 -3.27 -2.08
#